data_AF-A0A1G7SAD1-F1
#
_entry.id   AF-A0A1G7SAD1-F1
#
_cell.length_a   1.000
_cell.length_b   1.000
_cell.length_c   1.000
_cell.angle_alpha   90.00
_cell.angle_beta   90.00
_cell.angle_gamma   90.00
#
_symmetry.space_group_name_H-M   'P 1'
#
loop_
_entity.id
_entity.type
_entity.pdbx_description
1 polymer ?
#
loop_
_entity_poly.entity_id
_entity_poly.type
_entity_poly.pdbx_seq_one_letter_code
_entity_poly.pdbx_strand_id
1 'polypeptide(L)'
;MKRRNLLKCFPGAMAAPVALFSAPANGGEQTAQERFDWHLAELKRAAEELDPMISHWHLAHPKCAGDYLTLTARRVTGRYTGDGIYESGQETVTGGRVHYRVELTDAVIDGARTFKVSCSGEHRLLLEYVLETRIGKRVGVLS
;
A
#
# COMPACT_ATOMS: atom_id res chain seq x y z
N MET A 1 55.28 -9.68 19.03
CA MET A 1 53.95 -9.13 19.38
C MET A 1 53.86 -7.67 18.94
N LYS A 2 53.00 -7.36 17.97
CA LYS A 2 52.68 -5.99 17.55
C LYS A 2 51.17 -5.90 17.32
N ARG A 3 50.47 -5.09 18.12
CA ARG A 3 49.17 -4.52 17.76
C ARG A 3 49.32 -3.01 17.84
N ARG A 4 49.53 -2.39 16.69
CA ARG A 4 49.60 -0.94 16.51
C ARG A 4 48.24 -0.45 16.01
N ASN A 5 47.77 0.62 16.64
CA ASN A 5 46.74 1.54 16.19
C ASN A 5 46.85 1.83 14.70
N LEU A 6 45.72 1.74 13.97
CA LEU A 6 45.51 2.54 12.77
C LEU A 6 44.01 2.67 12.46
N LEU A 7 43.32 3.51 13.24
CA LEU A 7 42.24 4.33 12.70
C LEU A 7 42.90 5.39 11.83
N LYS A 8 42.65 5.35 10.51
CA LYS A 8 42.67 6.48 9.56
C LYS A 8 42.65 5.92 8.13
N CYS A 9 41.47 5.96 7.50
CA CYS A 9 41.27 6.40 6.10
C CYS A 9 39.90 5.94 5.60
N PHE A 10 38.96 6.87 5.51
CA PHE A 10 38.11 6.99 4.32
C PHE A 10 37.93 8.49 4.04
N PRO A 11 38.49 9.02 2.95
CA PRO A 11 38.16 10.36 2.48
C PRO A 11 36.86 10.31 1.67
N GLY A 12 35.96 11.26 1.90
CA GLY A 12 34.99 11.69 0.89
C GLY A 12 33.68 10.91 0.80
N ALA A 13 32.92 10.79 1.89
CA ALA A 13 31.47 10.74 1.74
C ALA A 13 30.98 12.15 1.42
N MET A 14 30.82 12.47 0.13
CA MET A 14 30.01 13.61 -0.28
C MET A 14 28.61 13.35 0.28
N ALA A 15 28.25 14.04 1.36
CA ALA A 15 26.86 14.17 1.76
C ALA A 15 26.17 14.93 0.63
N ALA A 16 25.50 14.20 -0.26
CA ALA A 16 24.55 14.80 -1.17
C ALA A 16 23.54 15.56 -0.30
N PRO A 17 23.35 16.87 -0.49
CA PRO A 17 22.31 17.58 0.24
C PRO A 17 20.99 16.95 -0.19
N VAL A 18 20.33 16.25 0.72
CA VAL A 18 18.90 16.00 0.60
C VAL A 18 18.28 17.40 0.62
N ALA A 19 17.93 17.89 -0.56
CA ALA A 19 17.16 19.11 -0.69
C ALA A 19 15.83 18.85 0.02
N LEU A 20 15.72 19.32 1.26
CA LEU A 20 14.44 19.51 1.91
C LEU A 20 13.74 20.57 1.08
N PHE A 21 12.86 20.14 0.18
CA PHE A 21 11.92 21.04 -0.49
C PHE A 21 11.03 21.63 0.61
N SER A 22 11.41 22.79 1.13
CA SER A 22 10.51 23.63 1.91
C SER A 22 9.40 24.07 0.98
N ALA A 23 8.16 23.68 1.28
CA ALA A 23 7.00 24.12 0.52
C ALA A 23 6.98 25.66 0.45
N PRO A 24 6.61 26.25 -0.70
CA PRO A 24 6.54 27.69 -0.83
C PRO A 24 5.53 28.25 0.17
N ALA A 25 5.95 29.24 0.95
CA ALA A 25 5.06 30.04 1.77
C ALA A 25 4.18 30.89 0.84
N ASN A 26 3.06 30.32 0.38
CA ASN A 26 2.04 31.07 -0.33
C ASN A 26 1.50 32.13 0.64
N GLY A 27 1.58 33.40 0.24
CA GLY A 27 1.29 34.59 1.07
C GLY A 27 -0.18 34.84 1.43
N GLY A 28 -1.00 33.79 1.50
CA GLY A 28 -2.25 33.80 2.26
C GLY A 28 -2.08 32.90 3.48
N GLU A 29 -2.54 33.30 4.66
CA GLU A 29 -2.45 32.46 5.87
C GLU A 29 -3.26 31.18 5.67
N GLN A 30 -2.63 30.15 5.11
CA GLN A 30 -3.18 28.81 5.13
C GLN A 30 -3.30 28.38 6.58
N THR A 31 -4.45 27.82 6.93
CA THR A 31 -4.66 27.15 8.20
C THR A 31 -3.69 25.97 8.34
N ALA A 32 -3.45 25.54 9.58
CA ALA A 32 -2.64 24.34 9.81
C ALA A 32 -3.22 23.09 9.13
N GLN A 33 -4.56 23.01 9.05
CA GLN A 33 -5.27 21.93 8.38
C GLN A 33 -5.04 21.96 6.87
N GLU A 34 -5.13 23.13 6.23
CA GLU A 34 -4.86 23.26 4.79
C GLU A 34 -3.42 22.86 4.43
N ARG A 35 -2.43 23.22 5.26
CA ARG A 35 -1.05 22.77 5.06
C ARG A 35 -0.94 21.25 5.20
N PHE A 36 -1.59 20.67 6.20
CA PHE A 36 -1.60 19.23 6.41
C PHE A 36 -2.20 18.50 5.20
N ASP A 37 -3.38 18.93 4.73
CA ASP A 37 -4.07 18.32 3.60
C ASP A 37 -3.26 18.44 2.32
N TRP A 38 -2.60 19.59 2.09
CA TRP A 38 -1.72 19.80 0.96
C TRP A 38 -0.53 18.83 0.97
N HIS A 39 0.19 18.73 2.09
CA HIS A 39 1.33 17.80 2.21
C HIS A 39 0.91 16.34 2.13
N LEU A 40 -0.26 15.99 2.70
CA LEU A 40 -0.81 14.64 2.60
C LEU A 40 -1.13 14.29 1.14
N ALA A 41 -1.73 15.22 0.39
CA ALA A 41 -2.00 15.02 -1.04
C ALA A 41 -0.70 14.87 -1.84
N GLU A 42 0.31 15.70 -1.56
CA GLU A 42 1.62 15.61 -2.22
C GLU A 42 2.30 14.26 -1.95
N LEU A 43 2.29 13.79 -0.70
CA LEU A 43 2.86 12.50 -0.32
C LEU A 43 2.14 11.32 -1.00
N LYS A 44 0.80 11.34 -1.04
CA LYS A 44 0.02 10.31 -1.76
C LYS A 44 0.37 10.27 -3.24
N ARG A 45 0.41 11.44 -3.88
CA ARG A 45 0.78 11.58 -5.29
C ARG A 45 2.18 11.03 -5.56
N ALA A 46 3.17 11.41 -4.74
CA ALA A 46 4.54 10.94 -4.91
C ALA A 46 4.67 9.41 -4.75
N ALA A 47 3.92 8.81 -3.81
CA ALA A 47 3.89 7.36 -3.64
C ALA A 47 3.24 6.65 -4.83
N GLU A 48 2.13 7.17 -5.35
CA GLU A 48 1.44 6.63 -6.53
C GLU A 48 2.26 6.81 -7.82
N GLU A 49 3.07 7.86 -7.92
CA GLU A 49 4.03 8.04 -9.03
C GLU A 49 5.14 6.98 -8.99
N LEU A 50 5.62 6.63 -7.79
CA LEU A 50 6.65 5.61 -7.60
C LEU A 50 6.13 4.19 -7.85
N ASP A 51 4.91 3.88 -7.39
CA ASP A 51 4.23 2.63 -7.69
C ASP A 51 2.73 2.89 -7.92
N PRO A 52 2.27 2.89 -9.18
CA PRO A 52 0.87 3.10 -9.53
C PRO A 52 -0.09 2.05 -8.94
N MET A 53 0.42 0.97 -8.36
CA MET A 53 -0.38 -0.02 -7.65
C MET A 53 -0.65 0.35 -6.20
N ILE A 54 0.02 1.35 -5.62
CA ILE A 54 -0.34 1.87 -4.30
C ILE A 54 -1.69 2.59 -4.39
N SER A 55 -2.63 2.20 -3.55
CA SER A 55 -3.95 2.84 -3.45
C SER A 55 -4.59 2.53 -2.08
N HIS A 56 -5.90 2.72 -1.95
CA HIS A 56 -6.67 2.39 -0.74
C HIS A 56 -6.08 3.00 0.54
N TRP A 57 -5.81 4.30 0.48
CA TRP A 57 -5.24 5.08 1.58
C TRP A 57 -6.19 5.13 2.78
N HIS A 58 -5.65 4.89 3.97
CA HIS A 58 -6.34 5.07 5.24
C HIS A 58 -5.52 5.95 6.18
N LEU A 59 -6.13 7.04 6.64
CA LEU A 59 -5.58 7.95 7.63
C LEU A 59 -6.31 7.74 8.96
N ALA A 60 -5.60 7.27 9.97
CA ALA A 60 -6.09 7.22 11.33
C ALA A 60 -5.56 8.42 12.11
N HIS A 61 -6.49 9.28 12.55
CA HIS A 61 -6.17 10.42 13.40
C HIS A 61 -5.92 9.96 14.85
N PRO A 62 -5.00 10.64 15.58
CA PRO A 62 -4.80 10.39 17.00
C PRO A 62 -6.10 10.65 17.77
N LYS A 63 -6.44 9.76 18.71
CA LYS A 63 -7.65 9.90 19.54
C LYS A 63 -7.34 10.58 20.87
N CYS A 64 -6.11 10.39 21.35
CA CYS A 64 -5.60 10.94 22.60
C CYS A 64 -4.32 11.75 22.35
N ALA A 65 -4.03 12.67 23.27
CA ALA A 65 -2.73 13.36 23.28
C ALA A 65 -1.60 12.34 23.47
N GLY A 66 -0.60 12.37 22.59
CA GLY A 66 0.51 11.41 22.58
C GLY A 66 0.33 10.22 21.63
N ASP A 67 -0.85 10.04 21.04
CA ASP A 67 -1.05 9.07 19.96
C ASP A 67 -0.32 9.50 18.68
N TYR A 68 0.05 8.52 17.86
CA TYR A 68 0.66 8.74 16.56
C TYR A 68 -0.40 8.91 15.46
N LEU A 69 -0.12 9.78 14.50
CA LEU A 69 -0.83 9.80 13.22
C LEU A 69 -0.40 8.57 12.41
N THR A 70 -1.36 7.78 11.92
CA THR A 70 -1.05 6.64 11.06
C THR A 70 -1.60 6.86 9.66
N LEU A 71 -0.72 6.85 8.67
CA LEU A 71 -1.11 6.76 7.26
C LEU A 71 -0.71 5.38 6.75
N THR A 72 -1.68 4.64 6.22
CA THR A 72 -1.46 3.35 5.57
C THR A 72 -1.99 3.38 4.15
N ALA A 73 -1.37 2.62 3.27
CA ALA A 73 -1.83 2.38 1.91
C ALA A 73 -1.71 0.89 1.61
N ARG A 74 -2.46 0.42 0.62
CA ARG A 74 -2.37 -0.96 0.15
C ARG A 74 -1.89 -0.99 -1.29
N ARG A 75 -1.03 -1.95 -1.59
CA ARG A 75 -0.62 -2.22 -2.97
C ARG A 75 -1.63 -3.17 -3.60
N VAL A 76 -2.31 -2.71 -4.64
CA VAL A 76 -3.18 -3.53 -5.51
C VAL A 76 -2.32 -4.55 -6.24
N THR A 77 -2.80 -5.78 -6.30
CA THR A 77 -2.12 -6.88 -6.99
C THR A 77 -2.90 -7.36 -8.20
N GLY A 78 -4.18 -6.99 -8.30
CA GLY A 78 -5.06 -7.38 -9.40
C GLY A 78 -6.41 -6.67 -9.31
N ARG A 79 -7.21 -6.82 -10.37
CA ARG A 79 -8.57 -6.26 -10.45
C ARG A 79 -9.56 -7.33 -10.82
N TYR A 80 -10.74 -7.25 -10.21
CA TYR A 80 -11.84 -8.15 -10.55
C TYR A 80 -12.42 -7.80 -11.93
N THR A 81 -12.56 -8.81 -12.79
CA THR A 81 -13.02 -8.72 -14.19
C THR A 81 -14.19 -9.66 -14.46
N GLY A 82 -14.88 -10.11 -13.42
CA GLY A 82 -15.94 -11.12 -13.50
C GLY A 82 -15.59 -12.42 -12.75
N ASP A 83 -16.61 -13.24 -12.51
CA ASP A 83 -16.49 -14.46 -11.74
C ASP A 83 -15.55 -15.47 -12.41
N GLY A 84 -14.69 -16.10 -11.63
CA GLY A 84 -13.67 -16.95 -12.22
C GLY A 84 -12.60 -17.42 -11.25
N ILE A 85 -11.58 -18.02 -11.85
CA ILE A 85 -10.38 -18.42 -11.14
C ILE A 85 -9.34 -17.32 -11.32
N TYR A 86 -8.80 -16.82 -10.21
CA TYR A 86 -7.74 -15.82 -10.16
C TYR A 86 -6.51 -16.42 -9.51
N GLU A 87 -5.33 -16.05 -9.98
CA GLU A 87 -4.11 -16.35 -9.23
C GLU A 87 -3.99 -15.45 -7.98
N SER A 88 -3.21 -15.86 -6.99
CA SER A 88 -2.89 -15.02 -5.86
C SER A 88 -1.98 -13.88 -6.31
N GLY A 89 -2.23 -12.69 -5.78
CA GLY A 89 -1.43 -11.50 -6.02
C GLY A 89 0.00 -11.61 -5.50
N GLN A 90 0.21 -12.50 -4.52
CA GLN A 90 1.50 -12.80 -3.91
C GLN A 90 1.84 -14.28 -4.01
N GLU A 91 3.12 -14.60 -4.07
CA GLU A 91 3.62 -15.98 -4.04
C GLU A 91 3.61 -16.54 -2.61
N THR A 92 3.46 -17.85 -2.51
CA THR A 92 3.64 -18.57 -1.25
C THR A 92 5.13 -18.63 -0.89
N VAL A 93 5.43 -19.04 0.34
CA VAL A 93 6.81 -19.26 0.80
C VAL A 93 7.56 -20.28 -0.08
N THR A 94 6.84 -21.16 -0.76
CA THR A 94 7.39 -22.15 -1.69
C THR A 94 7.48 -21.67 -3.14
N GLY A 95 7.18 -20.39 -3.42
CA GLY A 95 7.23 -19.81 -4.77
C GLY A 95 6.02 -20.16 -5.67
N GLY A 96 5.01 -20.84 -5.11
CA GLY A 96 3.77 -21.15 -5.84
C GLY A 96 2.77 -20.01 -5.79
N ARG A 97 1.80 -20.01 -6.71
CA ARG A 97 0.61 -19.13 -6.63
C ARG A 97 -0.63 -19.96 -6.33
N VAL A 98 -1.43 -19.46 -5.40
CA VAL A 98 -2.71 -20.09 -5.05
C VAL A 98 -3.75 -19.65 -6.09
N HIS A 99 -4.63 -20.55 -6.48
CA HIS A 99 -5.77 -20.21 -7.33
C HIS A 99 -7.02 -20.02 -6.47
N TYR A 100 -7.60 -18.83 -6.56
CA TYR A 100 -8.83 -18.45 -5.89
C TYR A 100 -10.01 -18.54 -6.84
N ARG A 101 -11.03 -19.30 -6.48
CA ARG A 101 -12.38 -19.15 -7.02
C ARG A 101 -12.99 -17.89 -6.40
N VAL A 102 -13.31 -16.92 -7.26
CA VAL A 102 -13.87 -15.62 -6.88
C VAL A 102 -15.24 -15.48 -7.51
N GLU A 103 -16.23 -15.21 -6.68
CA GLU A 103 -17.62 -15.02 -7.05
C GLU A 103 -18.12 -13.70 -6.42
N LEU A 104 -18.71 -12.82 -7.24
CA LEU A 104 -19.43 -11.66 -6.74
C LEU A 104 -20.69 -12.13 -6.00
N THR A 105 -21.01 -11.42 -4.92
CA THR A 105 -22.23 -11.67 -4.14
C THR A 105 -23.16 -10.48 -4.27
N ASP A 106 -24.45 -10.67 -3.96
CA ASP A 106 -25.45 -9.59 -3.97
C ASP A 106 -25.32 -8.64 -2.76
N ALA A 107 -24.50 -9.00 -1.77
CA ALA A 107 -24.30 -8.18 -0.59
C ALA A 107 -23.38 -6.97 -0.87
N VAL A 108 -23.68 -5.88 -0.20
CA VAL A 108 -22.88 -4.66 -0.17
C VAL A 108 -22.70 -4.27 1.29
N ILE A 109 -21.45 -4.07 1.71
CA ILE A 109 -21.10 -3.70 3.09
C ILE A 109 -20.31 -2.40 3.03
N ASP A 110 -20.78 -1.39 3.77
CA ASP A 110 -20.19 -0.05 3.80
C ASP A 110 -19.96 0.56 2.40
N GLY A 111 -20.90 0.29 1.48
CA GLY A 111 -20.84 0.76 0.09
C GLY A 111 -19.87 -0.02 -0.82
N ALA A 112 -19.17 -1.04 -0.31
CA ALA A 112 -18.27 -1.88 -1.09
C ALA A 112 -18.94 -3.21 -1.48
N ARG A 113 -18.67 -3.67 -2.71
CA ARG A 113 -19.09 -5.00 -3.18
C ARG A 113 -18.41 -6.09 -2.35
N THR A 114 -19.14 -7.17 -2.08
CA THR A 114 -18.57 -8.35 -1.42
C THR A 114 -18.38 -9.53 -2.37
N PHE A 115 -17.35 -10.31 -2.11
CA PHE A 115 -16.93 -11.43 -2.93
C PHE A 115 -16.72 -12.66 -2.08
N LYS A 116 -17.26 -13.80 -2.53
CA LYS A 116 -16.91 -15.10 -1.99
C LYS A 116 -15.60 -15.54 -2.65
N VAL A 117 -14.59 -15.75 -1.82
CA VAL A 117 -13.26 -16.17 -2.25
C VAL A 117 -12.96 -17.51 -1.62
N SER A 118 -12.59 -18.48 -2.43
CA SER A 118 -12.29 -19.83 -1.94
C SER A 118 -11.10 -20.47 -2.66
N CYS A 119 -10.35 -21.28 -1.92
CA CYS A 119 -9.34 -22.18 -2.45
C CYS A 119 -9.34 -23.47 -1.61
N SER A 120 -8.43 -24.41 -1.88
CA SER A 120 -8.35 -25.65 -1.12
C SER A 120 -8.12 -25.36 0.38
N GLY A 121 -9.14 -25.63 1.19
CA GLY A 121 -9.09 -25.45 2.65
C GLY A 121 -9.41 -24.05 3.17
N GLU A 122 -9.79 -23.09 2.32
CA GLU A 122 -10.12 -21.72 2.74
C GLU A 122 -11.37 -21.20 2.04
N HIS A 123 -12.28 -20.61 2.81
CA HIS A 123 -13.44 -19.88 2.33
C HIS A 123 -13.57 -18.57 3.11
N ARG A 124 -13.66 -17.45 2.41
CA ARG A 124 -13.79 -16.12 3.02
C ARG A 124 -14.71 -15.24 2.21
N LEU A 125 -15.32 -14.25 2.89
CA LEU A 125 -16.00 -13.13 2.26
C LEU A 125 -15.06 -11.92 2.30
N LEU A 126 -14.75 -11.33 1.15
CA LEU A 126 -13.87 -10.17 1.04
C LEU A 126 -14.61 -8.97 0.47
N LEU A 127 -14.29 -7.78 0.98
CA LEU A 127 -14.68 -6.52 0.35
C LEU A 127 -13.80 -6.26 -0.87
N GLU A 128 -14.32 -5.50 -1.83
CA GLU A 128 -13.63 -5.20 -3.09
C GLU A 128 -12.18 -4.74 -2.91
N TYR A 129 -11.95 -3.73 -2.08
CA TYR A 129 -10.59 -3.21 -1.83
C TYR A 129 -9.67 -4.22 -1.13
N VAL A 130 -10.23 -5.21 -0.43
CA VAL A 130 -9.44 -6.31 0.15
C VAL A 130 -9.12 -7.34 -0.93
N LEU A 131 -10.11 -7.67 -1.77
CA LEU A 131 -9.95 -8.60 -2.88
C LEU A 131 -8.82 -8.13 -3.82
N GLU A 132 -8.83 -6.88 -4.25
CA GLU A 132 -7.84 -6.31 -5.18
C GLU A 132 -6.38 -6.39 -4.68
N THR A 133 -6.18 -6.52 -3.37
CA THR A 133 -4.85 -6.69 -2.75
C THR A 133 -4.42 -8.15 -2.57
N ARG A 134 -5.32 -9.09 -2.90
CA ARG A 134 -5.15 -10.54 -2.71
C ARG A 134 -5.10 -11.30 -4.02
N ILE A 135 -5.83 -10.85 -5.03
CA ILE A 135 -5.88 -11.50 -6.35
C ILE A 135 -4.83 -10.89 -7.30
N GLY A 136 -4.37 -11.69 -8.24
CA GLY A 136 -3.60 -11.29 -9.41
C GLY A 136 -4.49 -11.28 -10.66
N LYS A 137 -3.99 -11.83 -11.76
CA LYS A 137 -4.78 -11.95 -13.00
C LYS A 137 -5.83 -13.06 -12.93
N ARG A 138 -6.88 -12.93 -13.72
CA ARG A 138 -7.83 -14.01 -13.99
C ARG A 138 -7.17 -15.07 -14.88
N VAL A 139 -7.30 -16.34 -14.51
CA VAL A 139 -6.67 -17.50 -15.19
C VAL A 139 -7.70 -18.55 -15.64
N GLY A 140 -8.97 -18.42 -15.25
CA GLY A 140 -10.00 -19.38 -15.65
C GLY A 140 -11.43 -18.94 -15.39
N VAL A 141 -12.37 -19.74 -15.88
CA VAL A 141 -13.82 -19.62 -15.64
C VAL A 141 -14.25 -20.57 -14.52
N LEU A 142 -15.40 -20.31 -13.90
CA LEU A 142 -15.98 -21.23 -12.93
C LEU A 142 -16.64 -22.40 -13.68
N SER A 143 -16.13 -23.60 -13.47
CA SER A 143 -16.76 -24.86 -13.87
C SER A 143 -17.79 -25.32 -12.85
#